data_AF-A0A7C3VF48-F1
#
_entry.id   AF-A0A7C3VF48-F1
#
_cell.length_a   1.000
_cell.length_b   1.000
_cell.length_c   1.000
_cell.angle_alpha   90.00
_cell.angle_beta   90.00
_cell.angle_gamma   90.00
#
_symmetry.space_group_name_H-M   'P 1'
#
loop_
_entity.id
_entity.type
_entity.pdbx_description
1 polymer ?
#
loop_
_entity_poly.entity_id
_entity_poly.type
_entity_poly.pdbx_seq_one_letter_code
_entity_poly.pdbx_strand_id
1 'polypeptide(L)' 'MSPSIAIGIFGLIIIIGFLGEILFQYSKIPSVLFLMAAGVLLGPVYHLFNQNVFLSFAPYLSTLVLILIMFQGG' A
#
# COMPACT_ATOMS: atom_id res chain seq x y z
N MET A 1 13.89 2.64 15.63
CA MET A 1 13.17 1.35 15.43
C MET A 1 14.23 0.30 15.17
N SER A 2 14.13 -0.90 15.76
CA SER A 2 15.07 -1.98 15.44
C SER A 2 14.85 -2.44 13.99
N PRO A 3 15.92 -2.77 13.23
CA PRO A 3 15.81 -3.18 11.83
C PRO A 3 14.83 -4.34 11.60
N SER A 4 14.73 -5.26 12.55
CA SER A 4 13.82 -6.41 12.51
C SER A 4 12.35 -6.01 12.41
N ILE A 5 11.93 -4.96 13.13
CA ILE A 5 10.53 -4.49 13.12
C ILE A 5 10.21 -3.84 11.78
N ALA A 6 11.13 -3.07 11.21
CA ALA A 6 10.93 -2.43 9.91
C ALA A 6 10.71 -3.48 8.82
N ILE A 7 11.55 -4.52 8.78
CA ILE A 7 11.41 -5.64 7.83
C ILE A 7 10.07 -6.34 8.02
N GLY A 8 9.63 -6.57 9.26
CA GLY A 8 8.33 -7.15 9.56
C GLY A 8 7.16 -6.33 9.00
N ILE A 9 7.21 -5.01 9.13
CA ILE A 9 6.18 -4.10 8.60
C ILE A 9 6.16 -4.13 7.07
N PHE A 10 7.33 -4.05 6.41
CA PHE A 10 7.39 -4.14 4.95
C PHE A 10 6.86 -5.48 4.43
N GLY A 11 7.20 -6.59 5.10
CA GLY A 11 6.66 -7.91 4.78
C GLY A 11 5.14 -7.95 4.89
N LEU A 12 4.57 -7.39 5.96
CA LEU A 12 3.13 -7.31 6.14
C LEU A 12 2.45 -6.51 5.01
N ILE A 13 3.03 -5.36 4.63
CA ILE A 13 2.52 -4.51 3.54
C ILE A 13 2.50 -5.28 2.22
N ILE A 14 3.57 -6.02 1.90
CA ILE A 14 3.65 -6.84 0.69
C ILE A 14 2.60 -7.94 0.71
N ILE A 15 2.42 -8.63 1.83
CA ILE A 15 1.41 -9.70 1.98
C ILE A 15 0.00 -9.14 1.76
N ILE A 16 -0.32 -7.97 2.34
CA ILE A 16 -1.63 -7.31 2.13
C ILE A 16 -1.83 -6.96 0.65
N GLY A 17 -0.79 -6.48 -0.01
CA GLY A 17 -0.81 -6.19 -1.45
C GLY A 17 -1.13 -7.43 -2.29
N PHE A 18 -0.42 -8.52 -2.02
CA PHE A 18 -0.63 -9.80 -2.70
C PHE A 18 -2.01 -10.40 -2.42
N LEU A 19 -2.53 -10.26 -1.19
CA LEU A 19 -3.89 -10.68 -0.85
C LEU A 19 -4.93 -9.96 -1.70
N GLY A 20 -4.75 -8.67 -1.97
CA GLY A 20 -5.62 -7.88 -2.84
C GLY A 20 -5.63 -8.37 -4.29
N GLU A 21 -4.49 -8.84 -4.79
CA GLU A 21 -4.37 -9.47 -6.11
C GLU A 21 -5.07 -10.83 -6.17
N ILE A 22 -4.92 -11.65 -5.14
CA ILE A 22 -5.63 -12.93 -5.05
C ILE A 22 -7.15 -12.69 -5.02
N LEU A 23 -7.61 -11.75 -4.19
CA LEU A 23 -9.03 -11.37 -4.11
C LEU A 23 -9.57 -10.86 -5.44
N PHE A 24 -8.77 -10.13 -6.22
CA PHE A 24 -9.13 -9.72 -7.58
C PHE A 24 -9.42 -10.93 -8.49
N GLN A 25 -8.59 -11.98 -8.42
CA GLN A 25 -8.79 -13.18 -9.25
C GLN A 25 -10.11 -13.90 -8.95
N TYR A 26 -10.53 -13.94 -7.68
CA TYR A 26 -11.77 -14.61 -7.29
C TYR A 26 -13.02 -13.73 -7.45
N SER A 27 -12.92 -12.44 -7.15
CA SER A 27 -14.08 -11.54 -7.06
C SER A 27 -14.32 -10.73 -8.34
N LYS A 28 -13.35 -10.66 -9.26
CA LYS A 28 -13.30 -9.73 -10.42
C LYS A 28 -13.33 -8.23 -10.04
N ILE A 29 -13.29 -7.90 -8.76
CA ILE A 29 -13.25 -6.52 -8.25
C ILE A 29 -11.80 -6.04 -8.31
N PRO A 30 -11.48 -4.95 -9.05
CA PRO A 30 -10.14 -4.39 -9.17
C PRO A 30 -9.36 -4.40 -7.84
N SER A 31 -8.15 -4.97 -7.84
CA SER A 31 -7.27 -5.03 -6.66
C SER A 31 -7.01 -3.64 -6.06
N VAL A 32 -6.99 -2.61 -6.91
CA VAL A 32 -6.88 -1.20 -6.50
C VAL A 32 -8.01 -0.78 -5.55
N LEU A 33 -9.25 -1.22 -5.77
CA LEU A 33 -10.37 -0.92 -4.87
C LEU A 33 -10.15 -1.55 -3.49
N PHE A 34 -9.65 -2.78 -3.45
CA PHE A 34 -9.31 -3.46 -2.20
C PHE A 34 -8.19 -2.74 -1.46
N LEU A 35 -7.13 -2.34 -2.16
CA LEU A 35 -6.02 -1.58 -1.58
C LEU A 35 -6.47 -0.23 -1.03
N MET A 36 -7.35 0.49 -1.75
CA MET A 36 -7.94 1.73 -1.26
C MET A 36 -8.76 1.50 0.00
N ALA A 37 -9.62 0.47 0.04
CA ALA A 37 -10.39 0.13 1.22
C ALA A 37 -9.49 -0.23 2.41
N ALA A 38 -8.44 -1.04 2.19
CA ALA A 38 -7.47 -1.38 3.21
C ALA A 38 -6.74 -0.12 3.75
N GLY A 39 -6.35 0.80 2.86
CA GLY A 39 -5.74 2.07 3.25
C GLY A 39 -6.67 2.97 4.07
N VAL A 40 -7.96 3.05 3.71
CA VAL A 40 -8.98 3.79 4.47
C VAL A 40 -9.23 3.15 5.83
N LEU A 41 -9.30 1.82 5.91
CA LEU A 41 -9.45 1.13 7.19
C LEU A 41 -8.23 1.37 8.08
N LEU A 42 -7.03 1.15 7.57
CA LEU A 42 -5.80 1.26 8.35
C LEU A 42 -5.44 2.71 8.72
N GLY A 43 -5.75 3.68 7.86
CA GLY A 43 -5.47 5.10 8.07
C GLY A 43 -6.51 5.77 8.97
N PRO A 44 -7.59 6.33 8.41
CA PRO A 44 -8.57 7.10 9.19
C PRO A 44 -9.46 6.28 10.13
N VAL A 45 -9.72 5.00 9.87
CA VAL A 45 -10.61 4.22 10.77
C VAL A 45 -9.84 3.77 12.01
N TYR A 46 -8.68 3.12 11.84
CA TYR A 46 -7.88 2.63 12.97
C TYR A 46 -6.84 3.63 13.51
N HIS A 47 -6.61 4.76 12.85
CA HIS A 47 -5.63 5.79 13.26
C HIS A 47 -4.21 5.22 13.50
N LEU A 48 -3.84 4.15 12.80
CA LEU A 48 -2.55 3.45 13.01
C LEU A 48 -1.36 4.27 12.50
N PHE A 49 -1.61 5.23 11.61
CA PHE A 49 -0.58 6.02 10.96
C PHE A 49 -0.74 7.51 11.24
N ASN A 50 0.38 8.20 11.47
CA ASN A 50 0.38 9.65 11.61
C ASN A 50 0.16 10.30 10.24
N GLN A 51 -0.97 10.99 10.10
CA GLN A 51 -1.39 11.60 8.84
C GLN A 51 -0.39 12.65 8.32
N ASN A 52 0.25 13.42 9.21
CA ASN A 52 1.24 14.43 8.80
C ASN A 52 2.47 13.77 8.15
N VAL A 53 2.97 12.70 8.76
CA VAL A 53 4.10 11.94 8.21
C VAL A 53 3.70 11.32 6.87
N PHE A 54 2.51 10.72 6.79
CA PHE A 54 2.03 10.10 5.56
C PHE A 54 1.88 11.10 4.41
N LEU A 55 1.32 12.29 4.67
CA LEU A 55 1.15 13.34 3.66
C LEU A 55 2.49 13.89 3.15
N SER A 56 3.52 13.96 4.00
CA SER A 56 4.87 14.34 3.57
C SER A 56 5.54 13.26 2.72
N PHE A 57 5.29 11.97 3.01
CA PHE A 57 5.92 10.85 2.30
C PHE A 57 5.17 10.43 1.02
N ALA A 58 3.86 10.64 0.95
CA ALA A 58 3.02 10.21 -0.17
C ALA A 58 3.50 10.72 -1.54
N PRO A 59 3.93 11.99 -1.72
CA PRO A 59 4.42 12.47 -3.01
C PRO A 59 5.68 11.73 -3.49
N TYR A 60 6.60 11.40 -2.57
CA TYR A 60 7.83 10.68 -2.92
C TYR A 60 7.52 9.24 -3.37
N LEU A 61 6.67 8.55 -2.62
CA LEU A 61 6.21 7.19 -2.95
C LEU A 61 5.43 7.19 -4.28
N SER A 62 4.53 8.16 -4.47
CA SER A 62 3.75 8.29 -5.71
C SER A 62 4.65 8.54 -6.91
N THR A 63 5.67 9.40 -6.78
CA THR A 63 6.63 9.64 -7.85
C THR A 63 7.35 8.36 -8.26
N LEU A 64 7.84 7.57 -7.29
CA LEU A 64 8.49 6.29 -7.56
C LEU A 64 7.54 5.31 -8.25
N VAL A 65 6.31 5.16 -7.74
CA VAL A 65 5.30 4.27 -8.32
C VAL A 65 4.94 4.70 -9.75
N LEU A 66 4.74 5.99 -10.00
CA LEU A 66 4.45 6.51 -11.35
C LEU A 66 5.59 6.21 -12.31
N ILE A 67 6.84 6.43 -11.91
CA ILE A 67 8.02 6.07 -12.72
C ILE A 67 8.02 4.57 -13.04
N LEU A 68 7.76 3.71 -12.04
CA LEU A 68 7.74 2.25 -12.23
C LEU A 68 6.61 1.81 -13.17
N ILE A 69 5.40 2.36 -13.02
CA ILE A 69 4.25 2.04 -13.87
C ILE A 69 4.51 2.48 -15.31
N MET A 70 5.05 3.69 -15.51
CA MET A 70 5.40 4.19 -16.84
C MET A 70 6.51 3.36 -17.48
N PHE A 71 7.49 2.91 -16.69
CA PHE A 71 8.55 2.02 -17.16
C PHE A 71 8.03 0.62 -17.53
N GLN A 72 7.03 0.10 -16.81
CA GLN A 72 6.40 -1.19 -17.16
C GLN A 72 5.45 -1.10 -18.35
N GLY A 73 4.83 0.07 -18.58
CA GLY A 73 3.83 0.27 -19.63
C GLY A 73 4.37 0.72 -20.98
N GLY A 74 5.63 1.17 -21.04
CA GLY A 74 6.37 1.46 -22.28
C GLY A 74 7.08 0.22 -22.81
#